data_AF-A0A943SMC1-F1
#
_entry.id   AF-A0A943SMC1-F1
#
_cell.length_a   1.000
_cell.length_b   1.000
_cell.length_c   1.000
_cell.angle_alpha   90.00
_cell.angle_beta   90.00
_cell.angle_gamma   90.00
#
_symmetry.space_group_name_H-M   'P 1'
#
loop_
_entity.id
_entity.type
_entity.pdbx_description
1 polymer ?
#
loop_
_entity_poly.entity_id
_entity_poly.type
_entity_poly.pdbx_seq_one_letter_code
_entity_poly.pdbx_strand_id
1 'polypeptide(L)'
;MAFLVVRANLQIERLPRAGEQIQIRTWHRGEQRAAFFRCFQILGQQGEELVNSVTAYALVDPETKKLLRPKVFLQLGIEAQEEKQSSCPDPVRLQLPEQMEYAGGWKVRPSDTDWNCHLNNAAYLDILWDFLPDGVSAEELGLISVCFISQALAGDEISVYRQAQEGELLFRGTHERGTCFEARIALK
;
A
#
# COMPACT_ATOMS: atom_id res chain seq x y z
N MET A 1 -6.08 11.61 -17.86
CA MET A 1 -5.55 10.35 -17.32
C MET A 1 -5.25 10.53 -15.85
N ALA A 2 -5.40 9.50 -15.03
CA ALA A 2 -5.07 9.51 -13.60
C ALA A 2 -4.38 8.21 -13.21
N PHE A 3 -3.52 8.25 -12.20
CA PHE A 3 -2.92 7.06 -11.60
C PHE A 3 -3.69 6.66 -10.34
N LEU A 4 -4.01 5.38 -10.23
CA LEU A 4 -4.56 4.79 -9.02
C LEU A 4 -3.53 3.83 -8.42
N VAL A 5 -3.27 3.96 -7.12
CA VAL A 5 -2.50 2.95 -6.39
C VAL A 5 -3.32 1.68 -6.35
N VAL A 6 -2.78 0.58 -6.86
CA VAL A 6 -3.47 -0.72 -6.82
C VAL A 6 -2.84 -1.64 -5.79
N ARG A 7 -1.53 -1.57 -5.61
CA ARG A 7 -0.81 -2.38 -4.62
C ARG A 7 0.45 -1.68 -4.13
N ALA A 8 0.84 -1.94 -2.90
CA ALA A 8 2.09 -1.45 -2.32
C ALA A 8 2.74 -2.54 -1.45
N ASN A 9 4.06 -2.62 -1.52
CA ASN A 9 4.89 -3.33 -0.55
C ASN A 9 5.76 -2.32 0.20
N LEU A 10 5.94 -2.52 1.49
CA LEU A 10 6.84 -1.76 2.36
C LEU A 10 7.70 -2.76 3.15
N GLN A 11 8.98 -2.86 2.78
CA GLN A 11 10.00 -3.65 3.48
C GLN A 11 10.65 -2.75 4.53
N ILE A 12 10.55 -3.12 5.81
CA ILE A 12 10.99 -2.33 6.96
C ILE A 12 12.16 -3.06 7.62
N GLU A 13 13.36 -2.50 7.50
CA GLU A 13 14.54 -2.97 8.25
C GLU A 13 14.49 -2.43 9.68
N ARG A 14 14.22 -1.13 9.82
CA ARG A 14 13.87 -0.46 11.08
C ARG A 14 13.09 0.83 10.81
N LEU A 15 12.35 1.30 11.79
CA LEU A 15 11.70 2.61 11.69
C LEU A 15 12.70 3.74 12.01
N PRO A 16 12.54 4.93 11.37
CA PRO A 16 13.26 6.13 11.78
C PRO A 16 12.92 6.52 13.22
N ARG A 17 13.91 7.00 13.97
CA ARG A 17 13.71 7.50 15.34
C ARG A 17 13.32 8.97 15.33
N ALA A 18 12.65 9.42 16.40
CA ALA A 18 12.32 10.82 16.56
C ALA A 18 13.58 11.70 16.53
N GLY A 19 13.57 12.74 15.68
CA GLY A 19 14.71 13.64 15.49
C GLY A 19 15.83 13.10 14.60
N GLU A 20 15.73 11.86 14.10
CA GLU A 20 16.70 11.29 13.17
C GLU A 20 16.58 11.97 11.79
N GLN A 21 17.73 12.34 11.21
CA GLN A 21 17.76 12.83 9.83
C GLN A 21 17.67 11.66 8.86
N ILE A 22 16.73 11.73 7.93
CA ILE A 22 16.52 10.73 6.89
C ILE A 22 16.65 11.35 5.50
N GLN A 23 17.03 10.54 4.53
CA GLN A 23 16.95 10.87 3.11
C GLN A 23 15.89 10.00 2.43
N ILE A 24 14.93 10.64 1.76
CA ILE A 24 13.93 9.93 0.97
C ILE A 24 14.31 10.01 -0.52
N ARG A 25 14.33 8.86 -1.19
CA ARG A 25 14.53 8.73 -2.63
C ARG A 25 13.32 8.09 -3.27
N THR A 26 13.00 8.49 -4.50
CA THR A 26 11.98 7.81 -5.32
C THR A 26 12.35 7.87 -6.79
N TRP A 27 11.96 6.84 -7.54
CA TRP A 27 12.11 6.81 -8.99
C TRP A 27 10.95 6.06 -9.63
N HIS A 28 10.63 6.45 -10.87
CA HIS A 28 9.76 5.66 -11.72
C HIS A 28 10.58 4.52 -12.31
N ARG A 29 10.20 3.27 -12.03
CA ARG A 29 10.95 2.08 -12.48
C ARG A 29 10.47 1.56 -13.84
N GLY A 30 9.45 2.17 -14.43
CA GLY A 30 8.83 1.70 -15.68
C GLY A 30 7.56 0.92 -15.45
N GLU A 31 7.09 0.24 -16.49
CA GLU A 31 5.86 -0.52 -16.52
C GLU A 31 6.08 -2.02 -16.76
N GLN A 32 5.21 -2.83 -16.19
CA GLN A 32 5.11 -4.24 -16.52
C GLN A 32 3.65 -4.60 -16.78
N ARG A 33 3.36 -5.13 -17.97
CA ARG A 33 2.00 -5.38 -18.45
C ARG A 33 1.15 -4.10 -18.44
N ALA A 34 0.19 -3.99 -17.52
CA ALA A 34 -0.70 -2.83 -17.39
C ALA A 34 -0.40 -1.97 -16.16
N ALA A 35 0.61 -2.32 -15.37
CA ALA A 35 0.96 -1.65 -14.13
C ALA A 35 2.22 -0.81 -14.30
N PHE A 36 2.23 0.38 -13.71
CA PHE A 36 3.40 1.25 -13.58
C PHE A 36 3.99 1.11 -12.18
N PHE A 37 5.31 1.09 -12.07
CA PHE A 37 5.99 0.92 -10.79
C PHE A 37 6.73 2.20 -10.40
N ARG A 38 6.61 2.53 -9.12
CA ARG A 38 7.41 3.56 -8.45
C ARG A 38 8.03 2.94 -7.21
N CYS A 39 9.33 3.16 -7.06
CA CYS A 39 10.07 2.72 -5.90
C CYS A 39 10.31 3.90 -4.97
N PHE A 40 10.44 3.61 -3.68
CA PHE A 40 10.80 4.55 -2.64
C PHE A 40 11.85 3.92 -1.74
N GLN A 41 12.77 4.75 -1.24
CA GLN A 41 13.73 4.36 -0.21
C GLN A 41 13.80 5.44 0.84
N ILE A 42 13.80 5.04 2.09
CA ILE A 42 14.11 5.86 3.24
C ILE A 42 15.47 5.39 3.74
N LEU A 43 16.44 6.30 3.74
CA LEU A 43 17.80 6.05 4.18
C LEU A 43 18.06 6.81 5.48
N GLY A 44 18.84 6.21 6.37
CA GLY A 44 19.37 6.88 7.56
C GLY A 44 20.51 7.83 7.20
N GLN A 45 21.03 8.52 8.22
CA GLN A 45 22.07 9.53 8.04
C GLN A 45 23.38 8.94 7.45
N GLN A 46 23.67 7.66 7.68
CA GLN A 46 24.87 6.98 7.19
C GLN A 46 24.63 6.29 5.84
N GLY A 47 23.44 6.46 5.25
CA GLY A 47 23.07 5.86 3.97
C GLY A 47 22.57 4.42 4.09
N GLU A 48 22.38 3.90 5.30
CA GLU A 48 21.77 2.60 5.53
C GLU A 48 20.28 2.62 5.15
N GLU A 49 19.80 1.53 4.55
CA GLU A 49 18.38 1.42 4.18
C GLU A 49 17.52 1.16 5.43
N LEU A 50 16.52 2.02 5.66
CA LEU A 50 15.58 1.89 6.76
C LEU A 50 14.29 1.23 6.29
N VAL A 51 13.74 1.77 5.20
CA VAL A 51 12.49 1.30 4.59
C VAL A 51 12.62 1.37 3.08
N ASN A 52 12.27 0.30 2.40
CA ASN A 52 12.15 0.24 0.95
C ASN A 52 10.70 -0.04 0.58
N SER A 53 10.20 0.59 -0.48
CA SER A 53 8.84 0.35 -0.94
C SER A 53 8.76 0.28 -2.46
N VAL A 54 7.92 -0.64 -2.95
CA VAL A 54 7.51 -0.71 -4.35
C VAL A 54 6.00 -0.55 -4.42
N THR A 55 5.53 0.45 -5.17
CA THR A 55 4.11 0.70 -5.39
C THR A 55 3.77 0.49 -6.85
N ALA A 56 2.71 -0.28 -7.11
CA ALA A 56 2.15 -0.50 -8.42
C ALA A 56 0.91 0.37 -8.63
N TYR A 57 0.84 1.01 -9.81
CA TYR A 57 -0.22 1.92 -10.21
C TYR A 57 -0.91 1.41 -11.47
N ALA A 58 -2.22 1.62 -11.53
CA ALA A 58 -3.00 1.51 -12.75
C ALA A 58 -3.25 2.90 -13.35
N LEU A 59 -3.16 3.00 -14.68
CA LEU A 59 -3.55 4.21 -15.39
C LEU A 59 -5.03 4.12 -15.76
N VAL A 60 -5.81 5.15 -15.43
CA VAL A 60 -7.25 5.21 -15.71
C VAL A 60 -7.66 6.49 -16.39
N ASP A 61 -8.79 6.40 -17.08
CA ASP A 61 -9.56 7.55 -17.51
C ASP A 61 -10.46 8.01 -16.35
N PRO A 62 -10.33 9.26 -15.86
CA PRO A 62 -11.10 9.72 -14.71
C PRO A 62 -12.60 9.89 -15.00
N GLU A 63 -13.00 10.09 -16.25
CA GLU A 63 -14.39 10.26 -16.67
C GLU A 63 -15.06 8.89 -16.84
N THR A 64 -14.43 7.99 -17.60
CA THR A 64 -15.03 6.68 -17.91
C THR A 64 -14.71 5.60 -16.89
N LYS A 65 -13.77 5.85 -15.97
CA LYS A 65 -13.22 4.90 -14.98
C LYS A 65 -12.58 3.65 -15.59
N LYS A 66 -12.32 3.64 -16.90
CA LYS A 66 -11.72 2.50 -17.60
C LYS A 66 -10.20 2.53 -17.47
N LEU A 67 -9.60 1.33 -17.40
CA LEU A 67 -8.16 1.16 -17.49
C LEU A 67 -7.64 1.64 -18.85
N LEU A 68 -6.61 2.46 -18.83
CA LEU A 68 -5.87 2.91 -20.00
C LEU A 68 -4.67 2.01 -20.25
N ARG A 69 -4.34 1.80 -21.54
CA ARG A 69 -3.14 1.06 -21.92
C ARG A 69 -1.89 1.89 -21.62
N PRO A 70 -0.77 1.28 -21.18
CA PRO A 70 0.43 2.03 -20.84
C PRO A 70 0.95 2.94 -21.96
N LYS A 71 0.79 2.52 -23.22
CA LYS A 71 1.18 3.30 -24.41
C LYS A 71 0.69 4.76 -24.38
N VAL A 72 -0.48 5.03 -23.78
CA VAL A 72 -1.02 6.39 -23.65
C VAL A 72 -0.11 7.30 -22.83
N PHE A 73 0.47 6.79 -21.74
CA PHE A 73 1.41 7.53 -20.91
C PHE A 73 2.81 7.57 -21.55
N LEU A 74 3.27 6.46 -22.13
CA LEU A 74 4.61 6.37 -22.74
C LEU A 74 4.81 7.35 -23.90
N GLN A 75 3.73 7.74 -24.59
CA GLN A 75 3.75 8.78 -25.62
C GLN A 75 4.20 10.16 -25.12
N LEU A 76 4.18 10.39 -23.80
CA LEU A 76 4.66 11.63 -23.20
C LEU A 76 6.20 11.72 -23.16
N GLY A 77 6.92 10.63 -23.47
CA GLY A 77 8.39 10.62 -23.49
C GLY A 77 9.03 10.71 -22.11
N ILE A 78 8.32 10.29 -21.05
CA ILE A 78 8.86 10.24 -19.69
C ILE A 78 9.70 8.96 -19.56
N GLU A 79 11.00 9.12 -19.31
CA GLU A 79 11.93 8.00 -19.19
C GLU A 79 11.79 7.29 -17.84
N ALA A 80 11.87 5.96 -17.88
CA ALA A 80 11.97 5.11 -16.71
C ALA A 80 13.43 4.94 -16.26
N GLN A 81 13.62 4.66 -14.97
CA GLN A 81 14.91 4.37 -14.35
C GLN A 81 14.97 2.87 -14.02
N GLU A 82 14.89 2.04 -15.06
CA GLU A 82 14.81 0.57 -14.96
C GLU A 82 16.05 -0.06 -14.35
N GLU A 83 17.21 0.59 -14.50
CA GLU A 83 18.50 0.17 -13.96
C GLU A 83 18.56 0.27 -12.43
N LYS A 84 17.70 1.08 -11.82
CA LYS A 84 17.65 1.26 -10.37
C LYS A 84 16.82 0.16 -9.71
N GLN A 85 17.52 -0.71 -9.00
CA GLN A 85 16.94 -1.80 -8.24
C GLN A 85 16.43 -1.34 -6.87
N SER A 86 15.43 -2.04 -6.34
CA SER A 86 14.97 -1.92 -4.96
C SER A 86 15.10 -3.29 -4.30
N SER A 87 15.51 -3.31 -3.03
CA SER A 87 15.54 -4.51 -2.19
C SER A 87 14.14 -4.97 -1.76
N CYS A 88 13.12 -4.12 -1.90
CA CYS A 88 11.73 -4.47 -1.63
C CYS A 88 11.14 -5.29 -2.78
N PRO A 89 10.48 -6.43 -2.51
CA PRO A 89 9.88 -7.26 -3.57
C PRO A 89 8.69 -6.55 -4.22
N ASP A 90 8.42 -6.92 -5.47
CA ASP A 90 7.28 -6.37 -6.21
C ASP A 90 5.94 -6.76 -5.56
N PRO A 91 4.98 -5.83 -5.48
CA PRO A 91 3.69 -6.13 -4.90
C PRO A 91 2.87 -7.04 -5.82
N VAL A 92 2.47 -8.19 -5.30
CA VAL A 92 1.64 -9.18 -5.99
C VAL A 92 0.19 -9.12 -5.49
N ARG A 93 -0.73 -9.81 -6.17
CA ARG A 93 -2.07 -10.03 -5.59
C ARG A 93 -1.95 -10.97 -4.41
N LEU A 94 -2.65 -10.68 -3.33
CA LEU A 94 -2.72 -11.56 -2.18
C LEU A 94 -3.77 -12.64 -2.40
N GLN A 95 -3.54 -13.80 -1.78
CA GLN A 95 -4.54 -14.88 -1.66
C GLN A 95 -4.77 -15.06 -0.17
N LEU A 96 -5.91 -14.55 0.30
CA LEU A 96 -6.31 -14.67 1.70
C LEU A 96 -7.31 -15.83 1.86
N PRO A 97 -7.38 -16.46 3.05
CA PRO A 97 -8.42 -17.42 3.37
C PRO A 97 -9.84 -16.87 3.11
N GLU A 98 -10.77 -17.73 2.76
CA GLU A 98 -12.17 -17.32 2.55
C GLU A 98 -12.79 -16.82 3.86
N GLN A 99 -12.56 -17.55 4.96
CA GLN A 99 -13.05 -17.21 6.29
C GLN A 99 -11.90 -16.64 7.14
N MET A 100 -12.15 -15.47 7.72
CA MET A 100 -11.24 -14.77 8.62
C MET A 100 -12.05 -14.25 9.80
N GLU A 101 -11.41 -13.99 10.94
CA GLU A 101 -12.10 -13.56 12.15
C GLU A 101 -12.44 -12.07 12.06
N TYR A 102 -13.66 -11.70 12.45
CA TYR A 102 -14.03 -10.28 12.53
C TYR A 102 -13.26 -9.60 13.67
N ALA A 103 -12.54 -8.54 13.35
CA ALA A 103 -11.70 -7.80 14.29
C ALA A 103 -12.33 -6.48 14.75
N GLY A 104 -13.24 -5.89 13.95
CA GLY A 104 -13.99 -4.70 14.31
C GLY A 104 -14.38 -3.83 13.12
N GLY A 105 -14.92 -2.65 13.42
CA GLY A 105 -15.38 -1.67 12.42
C GLY A 105 -14.56 -0.39 12.45
N TRP A 106 -14.26 0.16 11.27
CA TRP A 106 -13.62 1.45 11.07
C TRP A 106 -14.54 2.41 10.32
N LYS A 107 -14.93 3.51 10.95
CA LYS A 107 -15.71 4.56 10.28
C LYS A 107 -14.78 5.52 9.56
N VAL A 108 -14.92 5.64 8.25
CA VAL A 108 -14.16 6.59 7.44
C VAL A 108 -14.61 8.02 7.76
N ARG A 109 -13.72 8.81 8.36
CA ARG A 109 -13.97 10.19 8.73
C ARG A 109 -13.63 11.11 7.55
N PRO A 110 -14.20 12.32 7.49
CA PRO A 110 -13.79 13.31 6.49
C PRO A 110 -12.29 13.63 6.53
N SER A 111 -11.65 13.57 7.70
CA SER A 111 -10.20 13.77 7.87
C SER A 111 -9.35 12.68 7.25
N ASP A 112 -9.92 11.50 7.02
CA ASP A 112 -9.19 10.34 6.48
C ASP A 112 -9.18 10.37 4.95
N THR A 113 -9.97 11.27 4.34
CA THR A 113 -10.10 11.37 2.88
C THR A 113 -9.09 12.31 2.24
N ASP A 114 -8.70 11.98 1.02
CA ASP A 114 -7.86 12.81 0.17
C ASP A 114 -8.68 13.89 -0.58
N TRP A 115 -8.00 14.66 -1.43
CA TRP A 115 -8.65 15.69 -2.26
C TRP A 115 -9.73 15.14 -3.23
N ASN A 116 -9.67 13.83 -3.53
CA ASN A 116 -10.66 13.17 -4.38
C ASN A 116 -11.86 12.64 -3.57
N CYS A 117 -11.93 12.94 -2.27
CA CYS A 117 -12.94 12.46 -1.34
C CYS A 117 -12.97 10.93 -1.16
N HIS A 118 -11.87 10.24 -1.48
CA HIS A 118 -11.68 8.83 -1.17
C HIS A 118 -10.81 8.68 0.08
N LEU A 119 -10.97 7.60 0.83
CA LEU A 119 -10.05 7.23 1.90
C LEU A 119 -8.61 7.25 1.36
N ASN A 120 -7.74 8.03 2.01
CA ASN A 120 -6.35 8.16 1.61
C ASN A 120 -5.66 6.80 1.73
N ASN A 121 -4.85 6.43 0.73
CA ASN A 121 -4.14 5.15 0.73
C ASN A 121 -3.23 4.97 1.96
N ALA A 122 -2.70 6.05 2.54
CA ALA A 122 -1.92 5.99 3.77
C ALA A 122 -2.78 5.61 5.00
N ALA A 123 -4.04 6.03 5.05
CA ALA A 123 -4.94 5.75 6.16
C ALA A 123 -5.29 4.26 6.28
N TYR A 124 -5.13 3.48 5.21
CA TYR A 124 -5.23 2.01 5.31
C TYR A 124 -4.14 1.43 6.22
N LEU A 125 -2.95 2.04 6.31
CA LEU A 125 -1.92 1.60 7.24
C LEU A 125 -2.30 1.94 8.70
N ASP A 126 -3.01 3.03 8.93
CA ASP A 126 -3.56 3.36 10.25
C ASP A 126 -4.62 2.32 10.67
N ILE A 127 -5.48 1.90 9.73
CA ILE A 127 -6.42 0.79 9.96
C ILE A 127 -5.64 -0.48 10.34
N LEU A 128 -4.61 -0.86 9.59
CA LEU A 128 -3.82 -2.05 9.92
C LEU A 128 -3.22 -1.96 11.33
N TRP A 129 -2.69 -0.80 11.69
CA TRP A 129 -2.08 -0.52 12.98
C TRP A 129 -3.08 -0.70 14.14
N ASP A 130 -4.26 -0.09 14.03
CA ASP A 130 -5.28 -0.13 15.08
C ASP A 130 -5.89 -1.53 15.27
N PHE A 131 -5.75 -2.42 14.28
CA PHE A 131 -6.23 -3.80 14.33
C PHE A 131 -5.11 -4.85 14.51
N LEU A 132 -3.87 -4.44 14.81
CA LEU A 132 -2.81 -5.38 15.18
C LEU A 132 -3.20 -6.19 16.43
N PRO A 133 -2.76 -7.46 16.56
CA PRO A 133 -2.90 -8.18 17.82
C PRO A 133 -2.14 -7.50 18.95
N ASP A 134 -2.67 -7.63 20.18
CA ASP A 134 -1.99 -7.11 21.37
C ASP A 134 -0.57 -7.67 21.48
N GLY A 135 0.37 -6.79 21.83
CA GLY A 135 1.78 -7.14 22.00
C GLY A 135 2.64 -7.07 20.74
N VAL A 136 2.05 -6.93 19.55
CA VAL A 136 2.81 -6.68 18.32
C VAL A 136 3.28 -5.23 18.30
N SER A 137 4.59 -5.02 18.29
CA SER A 137 5.21 -3.72 18.22
C SER A 137 5.57 -3.31 16.78
N ALA A 138 5.82 -2.02 16.58
CA ALA A 138 6.22 -1.48 15.28
C ALA A 138 7.56 -2.04 14.78
N GLU A 139 8.45 -2.45 15.70
CA GLU A 139 9.79 -2.95 15.37
C GLU A 139 9.75 -4.38 14.81
N GLU A 140 8.70 -5.13 15.13
CA GLU A 140 8.46 -6.50 14.63
C GLU A 140 7.92 -6.51 13.20
N LEU A 141 7.46 -5.37 12.66
CA LEU A 141 6.94 -5.30 11.30
C LEU A 141 8.09 -5.46 10.29
N GLY A 142 8.03 -6.51 9.46
CA GLY A 142 9.02 -6.80 8.42
C GLY A 142 8.56 -6.34 7.03
N LEU A 143 7.56 -7.00 6.45
CA LEU A 143 7.02 -6.67 5.13
C LEU A 143 5.51 -6.43 5.20
N ILE A 144 5.08 -5.21 4.85
CA ILE A 144 3.67 -4.88 4.71
C ILE A 144 3.30 -4.89 3.23
N SER A 145 2.37 -5.75 2.84
CA SER A 145 1.79 -5.83 1.50
C SER A 145 0.33 -5.37 1.56
N VAL A 146 -0.07 -4.43 0.72
CA VAL A 146 -1.45 -3.92 0.63
C VAL A 146 -1.94 -4.01 -0.81
N CYS A 147 -3.13 -4.55 -1.01
CA CYS A 147 -3.91 -4.52 -2.24
C CYS A 147 -5.12 -3.59 -2.05
N PHE A 148 -5.17 -2.51 -2.84
CA PHE A 148 -6.28 -1.57 -2.87
C PHE A 148 -7.26 -2.03 -3.97
N ILE A 149 -8.45 -2.46 -3.56
CA ILE A 149 -9.41 -3.18 -4.43
C ILE A 149 -10.53 -2.25 -4.87
N SER A 150 -11.15 -1.53 -3.94
CA SER A 150 -12.20 -0.57 -4.23
C SER A 150 -12.15 0.62 -3.28
N GLN A 151 -12.72 1.74 -3.71
CA GLN A 151 -12.65 3.01 -2.99
C GLN A 151 -13.62 3.03 -1.80
N ALA A 152 -13.10 3.39 -0.63
CA ALA A 152 -13.91 3.79 0.51
C ALA A 152 -14.09 5.33 0.52
N LEU A 153 -15.23 5.80 0.99
CA LEU A 153 -15.71 7.18 1.00
C LEU A 153 -15.96 7.64 2.43
N ALA A 154 -15.94 8.95 2.66
CA ALA A 154 -16.37 9.52 3.94
C ALA A 154 -17.78 9.03 4.32
N GLY A 155 -17.92 8.54 5.54
CA GLY A 155 -19.17 7.98 6.07
C GLY A 155 -19.31 6.47 5.89
N ASP A 156 -18.50 5.81 5.06
CA ASP A 156 -18.48 4.36 5.00
C ASP A 156 -18.04 3.75 6.34
N GLU A 157 -18.53 2.55 6.61
CA GLU A 157 -18.05 1.69 7.68
C GLU A 157 -17.33 0.48 7.06
N ILE A 158 -16.05 0.34 7.41
CA ILE A 158 -15.20 -0.76 6.98
C ILE A 158 -15.18 -1.82 8.07
N SER A 159 -15.78 -2.97 7.80
CA SER A 159 -15.61 -4.18 8.61
C SER A 159 -14.24 -4.78 8.32
N VAL A 160 -13.40 -4.85 9.36
CA VAL A 160 -12.05 -5.40 9.31
C VAL A 160 -12.07 -6.83 9.82
N TYR A 161 -11.49 -7.73 9.02
CA TYR A 161 -11.25 -9.12 9.38
C TYR A 161 -9.76 -9.35 9.47
N ARG A 162 -9.35 -10.20 10.41
CA ARG A 162 -7.95 -10.50 10.69
C ARG A 162 -7.76 -12.00 10.89
N GLN A 163 -6.58 -12.50 10.52
CA GLN A 163 -6.13 -13.84 10.86
C GLN A 163 -4.62 -13.85 11.05
N ALA A 164 -4.12 -14.56 12.06
CA ALA A 164 -2.70 -14.80 12.25
C ALA A 164 -2.32 -16.19 11.69
N GLN A 165 -1.20 -16.29 10.98
CA GLN A 165 -0.69 -17.53 10.40
C GLN A 165 0.84 -17.49 10.38
N GLU A 166 1.51 -18.40 11.09
CA GLU A 166 2.96 -18.67 10.97
C GLU A 166 3.86 -17.43 10.78
N GLY A 167 3.75 -16.43 11.68
CA GLY A 167 4.57 -15.21 11.62
C GLY A 167 4.04 -14.13 10.66
N GLU A 168 2.89 -14.36 10.03
CA GLU A 168 2.16 -13.39 9.21
C GLU A 168 0.81 -13.00 9.86
N LEU A 169 0.40 -11.77 9.61
CA LEU A 169 -0.92 -11.24 9.93
C LEU A 169 -1.63 -10.85 8.64
N LEU A 170 -2.79 -11.43 8.42
CA LEU A 170 -3.64 -11.20 7.25
C LEU A 170 -4.80 -10.29 7.62
N PHE A 171 -5.15 -9.36 6.73
CA PHE A 171 -6.25 -8.43 6.92
C PHE A 171 -7.11 -8.34 5.67
N ARG A 172 -8.43 -8.25 5.87
CA ARG A 172 -9.39 -7.93 4.81
C ARG A 172 -10.34 -6.86 5.31
N GLY A 173 -10.48 -5.77 4.56
CA GLY A 173 -11.47 -4.73 4.81
C GLY A 173 -12.62 -4.82 3.82
N THR A 174 -13.85 -4.77 4.33
CA THR A 174 -15.07 -4.78 3.50
C THR A 174 -15.99 -3.63 3.89
N HIS A 175 -16.60 -3.00 2.91
CA HIS A 175 -17.72 -2.06 3.08
C HIS A 175 -18.95 -2.62 2.34
N GLU A 176 -20.09 -1.92 2.35
CA GLU A 176 -21.34 -2.38 1.72
C GLU A 176 -21.19 -2.80 0.25
N ARG A 177 -20.26 -2.20 -0.49
CA ARG A 177 -20.02 -2.47 -1.92
C ARG A 177 -19.03 -3.63 -2.17
N GLY A 178 -18.60 -4.34 -1.12
CA GLY A 178 -17.64 -5.44 -1.18
C GLY A 178 -16.28 -5.14 -0.55
N THR A 179 -15.24 -5.88 -0.94
CA THR A 179 -13.88 -5.72 -0.42
C THR A 179 -13.25 -4.40 -0.89
N CYS A 180 -12.76 -3.60 0.05
CA CYS A 180 -12.05 -2.36 -0.23
C CYS A 180 -10.53 -2.56 -0.20
N PHE A 181 -10.00 -3.37 0.72
CA PHE A 181 -8.60 -3.72 0.75
C PHE A 181 -8.33 -5.14 1.25
N GLU A 182 -7.18 -5.65 0.88
CA GLU A 182 -6.55 -6.84 1.47
C GLU A 182 -5.12 -6.48 1.84
N ALA A 183 -4.64 -6.97 2.98
CA ALA A 183 -3.26 -6.76 3.39
C ALA A 183 -2.67 -7.98 4.06
N ARG A 184 -1.34 -8.03 4.05
CA ARG A 184 -0.52 -9.01 4.75
C ARG A 184 0.64 -8.28 5.40
N ILE A 185 0.94 -8.62 6.64
CA ILE A 185 2.11 -8.15 7.37
C ILE A 185 2.92 -9.40 7.73
N ALA A 186 4.11 -9.55 7.16
CA ALA A 186 5.08 -10.53 7.65
C ALA A 186 5.89 -9.89 8.79
N LEU A 187 5.94 -10.55 9.94
CA LEU A 187 6.75 -10.14 11.08
C LEU A 187 8.21 -10.60 10.89
N LYS A 188 9.13 -9.96 11.60
CA LYS A 188 10.57 -10.29 11.61
C LYS A 188 10.90 -11.52 12.46
#